data_AF-A0A930F740-F1
#
_entry.id   AF-A0A930F740-F1
#
_cell.length_a   1.000
_cell.length_b   1.000
_cell.length_c   1.000
_cell.angle_alpha   90.00
_cell.angle_beta   90.00
_cell.angle_gamma   90.00
#
_symmetry.space_group_name_H-M   'P 1'
#
loop_
_entity.id
_entity.type
_entity.pdbx_description
1 polymer ?
#
loop_
_entity_poly.entity_id
_entity_poly.type
_entity_poly.pdbx_seq_one_letter_code
_entity_poly.pdbx_strand_id
1 'polypeptide(L)'
;MVNEIAERYGQGLFELATENNTVREKKVQCESLLKILKENNEVELFLRAVKITKEEKKNFITNVFGKVVDQDILNLLKLLVDRGRVTYIDEILRKFETLANEELGIVKAVVYSARKLSQE
;
A
#
# COMPACT_ATOMS: atom_id res chain seq x y z
N MET A 1 1.56 -8.18 18.10
CA MET A 1 0.53 -7.19 18.51
C MET A 1 -0.15 -6.73 17.23
N VAL A 2 -1.47 -6.90 17.15
CA VAL A 2 -2.26 -6.42 16.01
C VAL A 2 -2.18 -4.90 16.03
N ASN A 3 -1.68 -4.31 14.96
CA ASN A 3 -1.52 -2.87 14.89
C ASN A 3 -2.87 -2.26 14.55
N GLU A 4 -3.62 -1.84 15.56
CA GLU A 4 -4.99 -1.30 15.43
C GLU A 4 -5.08 -0.16 14.41
N ILE A 5 -3.99 0.60 14.27
CA ILE A 5 -3.86 1.65 13.25
C ILE A 5 -3.90 1.05 11.84
N ALA A 6 -3.09 0.02 11.60
CA ALA A 6 -3.03 -0.65 10.31
C ALA A 6 -4.36 -1.31 9.95
N GLU A 7 -5.02 -1.90 10.95
CA GLU A 7 -6.34 -2.50 10.80
C GLU A 7 -7.40 -1.48 10.38
N ARG A 8 -7.52 -0.37 11.12
CA ARG A 8 -8.51 0.67 10.83
C ARG A 8 -8.32 1.32 9.46
N TYR A 9 -7.09 1.69 9.11
CA TYR A 9 -6.84 2.32 7.82
C TYR A 9 -6.90 1.33 6.65
N GLY A 10 -6.40 0.10 6.84
CA GLY A 10 -6.45 -0.95 5.83
C GLY A 10 -7.88 -1.37 5.52
N GLN A 11 -8.72 -1.52 6.56
CA GLN A 11 -10.13 -1.82 6.42
C GLN A 11 -10.90 -0.67 5.76
N GLY A 12 -10.68 0.58 6.18
CA GLY A 12 -11.33 1.73 5.55
C GLY A 12 -10.98 1.90 4.06
N LEU A 13 -9.72 1.63 3.67
CA LEU A 13 -9.34 1.62 2.25
C LEU A 13 -10.02 0.48 1.49
N PHE A 14 -10.15 -0.69 2.13
CA PHE A 14 -10.82 -1.86 1.56
C PHE A 14 -12.31 -1.62 1.35
N GLU A 15 -13.03 -1.10 2.36
CA GLU A 15 -14.44 -0.74 2.25
C GLU A 15 -14.67 0.24 1.08
N LEU A 16 -13.86 1.30 1.01
CA LEU A 16 -13.91 2.26 -0.10
C LEU A 16 -13.61 1.62 -1.47
N ALA A 17 -12.72 0.63 -1.50
CA ALA A 17 -12.39 -0.10 -2.72
C ALA A 17 -13.53 -1.03 -3.16
N THR A 18 -14.19 -1.69 -2.22
CA THR A 18 -15.33 -2.57 -2.46
C THR A 18 -16.54 -1.77 -2.91
N GLU A 19 -16.85 -0.64 -2.27
CA GLU A 19 -17.93 0.27 -2.68
C GLU A 19 -17.74 0.75 -4.13
N ASN A 20 -16.50 1.12 -4.48
CA ASN A 20 -16.16 1.58 -5.83
C ASN A 20 -15.89 0.44 -6.82
N ASN A 21 -15.98 -0.84 -6.43
CA ASN A 21 -15.62 -2.01 -7.25
C ASN A 21 -14.18 -1.94 -7.83
N THR A 22 -13.27 -1.25 -7.14
CA THR A 22 -11.86 -1.03 -7.55
C THR A 22 -10.86 -1.85 -6.72
N VAL A 23 -11.33 -2.86 -5.98
CA VAL A 23 -10.50 -3.71 -5.10
C VAL A 23 -9.29 -4.28 -5.83
N ARG A 24 -9.50 -4.82 -7.04
CA ARG A 24 -8.43 -5.46 -7.83
C ARG A 24 -7.38 -4.45 -8.30
N GLU A 25 -7.81 -3.28 -8.77
CA GLU A 25 -6.92 -2.22 -9.23
C GLU A 25 -6.09 -1.66 -8.07
N LYS A 26 -6.77 -1.33 -6.96
CA LYS A 26 -6.11 -0.86 -5.73
C LYS A 26 -5.15 -1.90 -5.15
N LYS A 27 -5.45 -3.20 -5.26
CA LYS A 27 -4.53 -4.29 -4.88
C LYS A 27 -3.22 -4.21 -5.66
N VAL A 28 -3.29 -4.11 -6.98
CA VAL A 28 -2.09 -4.01 -7.84
C VAL A 28 -1.28 -2.75 -7.52
N GLN A 29 -1.96 -1.64 -7.23
CA GLN A 29 -1.33 -0.39 -6.81
C GLN A 29 -0.64 -0.53 -5.44
N CYS A 30 -1.29 -1.17 -4.46
CA CYS A 30 -0.71 -1.47 -3.15
C CYS A 30 0.49 -2.41 -3.24
N GLU A 31 0.43 -3.46 -4.06
CA GLU A 31 1.55 -4.37 -4.31
C GLU A 31 2.75 -3.63 -4.93
N SER A 32 2.49 -2.75 -5.90
CA SER A 32 3.51 -1.91 -6.53
C SER A 32 4.16 -0.95 -5.51
N LEU A 33 3.35 -0.32 -4.66
CA LEU A 33 3.81 0.51 -3.54
C LEU A 33 4.72 -0.26 -2.58
N LEU A 34 4.27 -1.43 -2.12
CA LEU A 34 5.04 -2.29 -1.21
C LEU A 34 6.38 -2.68 -1.83
N LYS A 35 6.39 -2.99 -3.13
CA LYS A 35 7.61 -3.32 -3.86
C LYS A 35 8.57 -2.11 -3.92
N ILE A 36 8.08 -0.93 -4.28
CA ILE A 36 8.89 0.30 -4.32
C ILE A 36 9.46 0.63 -2.94
N LEU A 37 8.66 0.52 -1.88
CA LEU A 37 9.11 0.76 -0.50
C LEU A 37 10.19 -0.24 -0.07
N LYS A 38 10.06 -1.51 -0.48
CA LYS A 38 11.03 -2.56 -0.17
C LYS A 38 12.33 -2.44 -0.97
N GLU A 39 12.25 -2.03 -2.24
CA GLU A 39 13.43 -1.82 -3.09
C GLU A 39 14.19 -0.54 -2.71
N ASN A 40 13.48 0.50 -2.24
CA ASN A 40 14.06 1.81 -1.96
C ASN A 40 14.05 2.11 -0.45
N ASN A 41 15.04 1.58 0.26
CA ASN A 41 15.24 1.85 1.70
C ASN A 41 15.36 3.35 2.02
N GLU A 42 15.84 4.15 1.07
CA GLU A 42 15.92 5.61 1.19
C GLU A 42 14.55 6.26 1.35
N VAL A 43 13.50 5.71 0.72
CA VAL A 43 12.12 6.19 0.85
C VAL A 43 11.62 5.97 2.28
N GLU A 44 11.87 4.79 2.84
CA GLU A 44 11.51 4.49 4.23
C GLU A 44 12.24 5.44 5.21
N LEU A 45 13.55 5.64 5.00
CA LEU A 45 14.37 6.57 5.79
C LEU A 45 13.85 8.01 5.69
N PHE A 46 13.51 8.47 4.48
CA PHE A 46 12.98 9.81 4.24
C PHE A 46 11.63 10.01 4.95
N LEU A 47 10.73 9.03 4.88
CA LEU A 47 9.43 9.08 5.55
C LEU A 47 9.60 9.09 7.08
N ARG A 48 10.57 8.36 7.63
CA ARG A 48 10.88 8.34 9.08
C ARG A 48 11.66 9.57 9.56
N ALA A 49 12.31 10.31 8.68
CA ALA A 49 13.12 11.46 9.05
C ALA A 49 12.27 12.57 9.71
N VAL A 50 12.55 12.86 10.99
CA VAL A 50 11.84 13.90 11.77
C VAL A 50 12.20 15.31 11.30
N LYS A 51 13.39 15.48 10.70
CA LYS A 51 13.88 16.76 10.18
C LYS A 51 13.13 17.25 8.93
N ILE A 52 12.33 16.41 8.30
CA ILE A 52 11.60 16.73 7.07
C ILE A 52 10.17 17.14 7.42
N THR A 53 9.76 18.29 6.91
CA THR A 53 8.41 18.84 7.15
C THR A 53 7.33 17.96 6.52
N LYS A 54 6.11 18.06 7.03
CA LYS A 54 4.96 17.31 6.51
C LYS A 54 4.69 17.65 5.04
N GLU A 55 4.88 18.90 4.64
CA GLU A 55 4.69 19.34 3.25
C GLU A 55 5.69 18.69 2.30
N GLU A 56 6.97 18.67 2.65
CA GLU A 56 8.02 18.01 1.85
C GLU A 56 7.73 16.51 1.68
N LYS A 57 7.26 15.84 2.74
CA LYS A 57 6.81 14.44 2.66
C LYS A 57 5.60 14.26 1.74
N LYS A 58 4.62 15.15 1.79
CA LYS A 58 3.43 15.11 0.92
C LYS A 58 3.82 15.34 -0.55
N ASN A 59 4.73 16.28 -0.81
CA ASN A 59 5.25 16.55 -2.16
C ASN A 59 6.02 15.34 -2.69
N PHE A 60 6.90 14.75 -1.88
CA PHE A 60 7.62 13.54 -2.23
C PHE A 60 6.67 12.39 -2.60
N ILE A 61 5.68 12.11 -1.74
CA ILE A 61 4.67 11.07 -1.98
C ILE A 61 3.91 11.34 -3.28
N THR A 62 3.54 12.59 -3.53
CA THR A 62 2.79 12.95 -4.74
C THR A 62 3.66 12.77 -5.99
N ASN A 63 4.94 13.13 -5.94
CA ASN A 63 5.85 12.96 -7.08
C ASN A 63 6.20 11.49 -7.36
N VAL A 64 6.44 10.69 -6.31
CA VAL A 64 6.85 9.29 -6.46
C VAL A 64 5.66 8.38 -6.75
N PHE A 65 4.58 8.53 -5.98
CA PHE A 65 3.45 7.61 -6.03
C PHE A 65 2.28 8.13 -6.86
N GLY A 66 2.18 9.44 -7.13
CA GLY A 66 1.03 10.01 -7.84
C GLY A 66 0.86 9.59 -9.30
N LYS A 67 1.86 8.92 -9.89
CA LYS A 67 1.74 8.28 -11.21
C LYS A 67 1.45 6.79 -11.14
N VAL A 68 1.57 6.19 -9.96
CA VAL A 68 1.46 4.75 -9.72
C VAL A 68 0.11 4.40 -9.08
N VAL A 69 -0.42 5.30 -8.26
CA VAL A 69 -1.62 5.04 -7.45
C VAL A 69 -2.72 6.05 -7.70
N ASP A 70 -3.94 5.63 -7.43
CA ASP A 70 -5.11 6.48 -7.56
C ASP A 70 -5.19 7.55 -6.45
N GLN A 71 -6.07 8.53 -6.65
CA GLN A 71 -6.25 9.65 -5.75
C GLN A 71 -6.67 9.20 -4.35
N ASP A 72 -7.43 8.11 -4.23
CA ASP A 72 -7.82 7.52 -2.94
C ASP A 72 -6.60 7.09 -2.11
N ILE A 73 -5.70 6.31 -2.71
CA ILE A 73 -4.49 5.81 -2.04
C ILE A 73 -3.56 6.98 -1.75
N LEU A 74 -3.44 7.92 -2.69
CA LEU A 74 -2.61 9.11 -2.52
C LEU A 74 -3.10 9.99 -1.37
N ASN A 75 -4.42 10.13 -1.22
CA ASN A 75 -5.04 10.84 -0.10
C ASN A 75 -4.82 10.11 1.22
N LEU A 76 -4.91 8.78 1.25
CA LEU A 76 -4.58 7.97 2.42
C LEU A 76 -3.12 8.22 2.84
N LEU A 77 -2.17 8.16 1.91
CA LEU A 77 -0.75 8.41 2.19
C LEU A 77 -0.53 9.84 2.75
N LYS A 78 -1.16 10.85 2.16
CA LYS A 78 -1.12 12.23 2.67
C LYS A 78 -1.70 12.36 4.08
N LEU A 79 -2.80 11.65 4.36
CA LEU A 79 -3.43 11.61 5.68
C LEU A 79 -2.49 10.98 6.72
N LEU A 80 -1.79 9.90 6.35
CA LEU A 80 -0.81 9.25 7.23
C LEU A 80 0.37 10.17 7.54
N VAL A 81 0.85 10.95 6.58
CA VAL A 81 1.85 12.01 6.82
C VAL A 81 1.32 13.05 7.81
N ASP A 82 0.08 13.49 7.61
CA ASP A 82 -0.53 14.53 8.45
C ASP A 82 -0.63 14.09 9.91
N ARG A 83 -1.06 12.84 10.12
CA ARG A 83 -1.22 12.18 11.41
C ARG A 83 0.10 11.66 12.01
N GLY A 84 1.22 11.77 11.30
CA GLY A 84 2.53 11.25 11.74
C GLY A 84 2.61 9.72 11.82
N ARG A 85 1.76 9.01 11.07
CA ARG A 85 1.59 7.55 11.09
C ARG A 85 2.27 6.85 9.90
N VAL A 86 3.25 7.51 9.28
CA VAL A 86 3.94 7.05 8.07
C VAL A 86 4.72 5.74 8.27
N THR A 87 5.15 5.44 9.49
CA THR A 87 5.84 4.19 9.83
C THR A 87 4.95 2.96 9.58
N TYR A 88 3.63 3.15 9.63
CA TYR A 88 2.65 2.07 9.48
C TYR A 88 2.19 1.85 8.03
N ILE A 89 2.76 2.56 7.06
CA ILE A 89 2.36 2.44 5.65
C ILE A 89 2.50 0.99 5.15
N ASP A 90 3.62 0.32 5.43
CA ASP A 90 3.82 -1.09 5.04
C ASP A 90 2.73 -2.00 5.64
N GLU A 91 2.45 -1.86 6.94
CA GLU A 91 1.43 -2.67 7.62
C GLU A 91 0.01 -2.40 7.10
N ILE A 92 -0.33 -1.14 6.82
CA ILE A 92 -1.63 -0.75 6.25
C ILE A 92 -1.82 -1.38 4.87
N LEU A 93 -0.81 -1.29 4.01
CA LEU A 93 -0.86 -1.84 2.66
C LEU A 93 -0.94 -3.38 2.68
N ARG A 94 -0.22 -4.05 3.61
CA ARG A 94 -0.33 -5.50 3.81
C ARG A 94 -1.71 -5.92 4.31
N LYS A 95 -2.31 -5.15 5.22
CA LYS A 95 -3.67 -5.42 5.69
C LYS A 95 -4.67 -5.31 4.55
N PHE A 96 -4.58 -4.25 3.73
CA PHE A 96 -5.40 -4.13 2.54
C PHE A 96 -5.18 -5.29 1.55
N GLU A 97 -3.93 -5.68 1.28
CA GLU A 97 -3.64 -6.84 0.41
C GLU A 97 -4.31 -8.12 0.93
N THR A 98 -4.28 -8.32 2.25
CA THR A 98 -4.91 -9.48 2.90
C THR A 98 -6.42 -9.47 2.68
N LEU A 99 -7.09 -8.35 2.99
CA LEU A 99 -8.54 -8.20 2.80
C LEU A 99 -8.95 -8.31 1.34
N ALA A 100 -8.20 -7.68 0.42
CA ALA A 100 -8.44 -7.77 -1.01
C ALA A 100 -8.27 -9.20 -1.54
N ASN A 101 -7.32 -9.97 -1.01
CA ASN A 101 -7.16 -11.38 -1.34
C ASN A 101 -8.34 -12.22 -0.85
N GLU A 102 -8.83 -11.98 0.37
CA GLU A 102 -10.00 -12.65 0.93
C GLU A 102 -11.26 -12.40 0.08
N GLU A 103 -11.52 -11.13 -0.28
CA GLU A 103 -12.65 -10.72 -1.14
C GLU A 103 -12.57 -11.33 -2.54
N LEU A 104 -11.38 -11.31 -3.15
CA LEU A 104 -11.18 -11.84 -4.50
C LEU A 104 -11.10 -13.36 -4.52
N GLY A 105 -11.25 -14.05 -3.38
CA GLY A 105 -11.07 -15.49 -3.25
C GLY A 105 -9.64 -15.96 -3.60
N ILE A 106 -8.67 -15.04 -3.59
CA ILE A 106 -7.27 -15.32 -3.84
C ILE A 106 -6.68 -15.90 -2.56
N VAL A 107 -6.93 -17.17 -2.32
CA VAL A 107 -6.09 -17.95 -1.41
C VAL A 107 -4.68 -17.95 -2.03
N LYS A 108 -3.64 -17.57 -1.28
CA LYS A 108 -2.23 -17.75 -1.71
C LYS A 108 -1.95 -19.25 -1.87
N ALA A 109 -2.44 -19.86 -2.94
CA ALA A 109 -1.99 -21.14 -3.44
C ALA A 109 -0.62 -20.85 -4.05
N VAL A 110 0.43 -21.06 -3.25
CA VAL A 110 1.79 -21.07 -3.76
C VAL A 110 1.88 -22.24 -4.73
N VAL A 111 1.63 -21.98 -6.02
CA VAL A 111 1.90 -22.97 -7.06
C VAL A 111 3.42 -23.02 -7.20
N TYR A 112 4.04 -23.96 -6.49
CA TYR A 112 5.41 -24.36 -6.77
C TYR A 112 5.45 -25.00 -8.16
N SER A 113 5.72 -24.21 -9.20
CA SER A 113 6.02 -24.77 -10.51
C SER A 113 7.51 -25.13 -10.56
N ALA A 114 7.82 -26.42 -10.60
CA ALA A 114 9.18 -26.90 -10.86
C ALA A 114 9.58 -26.79 -12.34
N ARG A 115 8.77 -26.15 -13.20
CA ARG A 115 9.13 -25.87 -14.60
C ARG A 115 8.73 -24.46 -15.03
N LYS A 116 9.68 -23.83 -15.73
CA LYS A 116 9.53 -22.57 -16.49
C LYS A 116 8.34 -22.74 -17.44
N LEU A 117 7.29 -21.91 -17.31
CA LEU A 117 6.21 -21.89 -18.29
C LEU A 117 6.78 -21.50 -19.65
N SER A 118 6.80 -22.45 -20.59
CA SER A 118 6.76 -22.09 -22.01
C SER A 118 5.32 -21.72 -22.33
N GLN A 119 5.15 -20.58 -23.00
CA GLN A 119 3.89 -20.21 -23.65
C GLN A 119 3.67 -21.14 -24.84
N GLU A 120 2.55 -21.86 -24.85
CA GLU A 120 1.80 -22.22 -26.05
C GLU A 120 0.31 -22.13 -25.72
#